data_AF-A0A2W5MGP5-F1
#
_entry.id   AF-A0A2W5MGP5-F1
#
_cell.length_a   1.000
_cell.length_b   1.000
_cell.length_c   1.000
_cell.angle_alpha   90.00
_cell.angle_beta   90.00
_cell.angle_gamma   90.00
#
_symmetry.space_group_name_H-M   'P 1'
#
loop_
_entity.id
_entity.type
_entity.pdbx_description
1 polymer ?
#
loop_
_entity_poly.entity_id
_entity_poly.type
_entity_poly.pdbx_seq_one_letter_code
_entity_poly.pdbx_strand_id
1 'polypeptide(L)'
;MATATSPAATSSAASVFAAADAARRSYTAAGATHAPSRIDKTAEDFEAVFLTQMMERMFAGLGGDGPLGSGEAGGAYRSMLADQYGKTIAAAGGIGVAEDVRRELIALQQEKSS
;
A
#
# COMPACT_ATOMS: atom_id res chain seq x y z
N MET A 1 14.23 66.39 -22.76
CA MET A 1 12.92 65.71 -22.79
C MET A 1 13.14 64.35 -23.43
N ALA A 2 13.29 63.30 -22.61
CA ALA A 2 13.44 61.91 -23.08
C ALA A 2 12.89 60.99 -21.99
N THR A 3 11.65 60.51 -22.18
CA THR A 3 11.02 59.50 -21.33
C THR A 3 11.36 58.13 -21.88
N ALA A 4 12.07 57.32 -21.10
CA ALA A 4 12.29 55.91 -21.38
C ALA A 4 11.03 55.12 -20.99
N THR A 5 10.42 54.44 -21.95
CA THR A 5 9.34 53.47 -21.73
C THR A 5 9.97 52.07 -21.66
N SER A 6 9.89 51.41 -20.50
CA SER A 6 10.21 49.98 -20.35
C SER A 6 9.13 49.11 -21.01
N PRO A 7 9.48 47.96 -21.62
CA PRO A 7 8.48 47.02 -22.12
C PRO A 7 7.95 46.17 -20.96
N ALA A 8 6.62 46.18 -20.78
CA ALA A 8 5.92 45.24 -19.91
C ALA A 8 6.01 43.84 -20.52
N ALA A 9 6.60 42.90 -19.79
CA ALA A 9 6.62 41.49 -20.16
C ALA A 9 5.19 40.96 -20.20
N THR A 10 4.64 40.79 -21.42
CA THR A 10 3.34 40.17 -21.62
C THR A 10 3.52 38.66 -21.53
N SER A 11 3.28 38.09 -20.34
CA SER A 11 3.22 36.64 -20.16
C SER A 11 2.02 36.11 -20.94
N SER A 12 2.27 35.45 -22.08
CA SER A 12 1.24 34.85 -22.92
C SER A 12 0.46 33.79 -22.16
N ALA A 13 -0.86 33.71 -22.31
CA ALA A 13 -1.69 32.66 -21.70
C ALA A 13 -1.19 31.23 -22.04
N ALA A 14 -0.55 31.06 -23.21
CA ALA A 14 0.04 29.80 -23.66
C ALA A 14 1.13 29.24 -22.72
N SER A 15 1.91 30.09 -22.05
CA SER A 15 2.96 29.64 -21.13
C SER A 15 2.40 29.14 -19.80
N VAL A 16 1.26 29.67 -19.35
CA VAL A 16 0.59 29.26 -18.11
C VAL A 16 -0.07 27.90 -18.28
N PHE A 17 -0.72 27.64 -19.43
CA PHE A 17 -1.30 26.32 -19.73
C PHE A 17 -0.22 25.25 -19.90
N ALA A 18 0.90 25.57 -20.55
CA ALA A 18 2.03 24.65 -20.67
C ALA A 18 2.65 24.31 -19.31
N ALA A 19 2.80 25.29 -18.42
CA ALA A 19 3.29 25.06 -17.06
C ALA A 19 2.32 24.20 -16.22
N ALA A 20 1.01 24.39 -16.38
CA ALA A 20 -0.01 23.60 -15.69
C ALA A 20 -0.04 22.13 -16.17
N ASP A 21 0.14 21.88 -17.47
CA ASP A 21 0.23 20.53 -18.03
C ASP A 21 1.51 19.81 -17.57
N ALA A 22 2.64 20.51 -17.58
CA ALA A 22 3.91 19.98 -17.09
C ALA A 22 3.83 19.64 -15.58
N ALA A 23 3.18 20.49 -14.78
CA ALA A 23 2.97 20.24 -13.35
C ALA A 23 2.06 19.01 -13.13
N ARG A 24 1.00 18.84 -13.93
CA ARG A 24 0.14 17.65 -13.88
C ARG A 24 0.89 16.38 -14.25
N ARG A 25 1.67 16.38 -15.34
CA ARG A 25 2.50 15.22 -15.74
C ARG A 25 3.54 14.85 -14.70
N SER A 26 4.14 15.85 -14.06
CA SER A 26 5.10 15.64 -12.97
C SER A 26 4.43 14.98 -11.75
N TYR A 27 3.22 15.43 -11.41
CA TYR A 27 2.44 14.90 -10.30
C TYR A 27 1.98 13.45 -10.55
N THR A 28 1.53 13.13 -11.77
CA THR A 28 1.14 11.76 -12.13
C THR A 28 2.34 10.82 -12.21
N ALA A 29 3.48 11.29 -12.73
CA ALA A 29 4.72 10.52 -12.77
C ALA A 29 5.26 10.20 -11.36
N ALA A 30 5.19 11.16 -10.42
CA ALA A 30 5.56 10.94 -9.02
C ALA A 30 4.63 9.92 -8.32
N GLY A 31 3.33 9.91 -8.68
CA GLY A 31 2.39 8.90 -8.21
C GLY A 31 2.71 7.49 -8.74
N ALA A 32 3.18 7.40 -9.99
CA ALA A 32 3.54 6.14 -10.63
C ALA A 32 4.79 5.49 -10.01
N THR A 33 5.77 6.28 -9.57
CA THR A 33 7.00 5.76 -8.94
C THR A 33 6.78 5.16 -7.55
N HIS A 34 5.71 5.53 -6.84
CA HIS A 34 5.34 4.95 -5.54
C HIS A 34 4.35 3.77 -5.64
N ALA A 35 3.75 3.55 -6.82
CA ALA A 35 2.79 2.48 -7.05
C ALA A 35 3.38 1.07 -6.80
N PRO A 36 4.54 0.67 -7.35
CA PRO A 36 5.07 -0.68 -7.12
C PRO A 36 5.28 -0.96 -5.63
N SER A 37 5.93 -0.04 -4.90
CA SER A 37 6.14 -0.19 -3.45
C SER A 37 4.84 -0.25 -2.63
N ARG A 38 3.78 0.44 -3.07
CA ARG A 38 2.49 0.42 -2.38
C ARG A 38 1.75 -0.88 -2.65
N ILE A 39 1.78 -1.37 -3.89
CA ILE A 39 1.15 -2.64 -4.25
C ILE A 39 1.84 -3.79 -3.54
N ASP A 40 3.18 -3.82 -3.57
CA ASP A 40 3.98 -4.84 -2.90
C ASP A 40 3.61 -4.93 -1.41
N LYS A 41 3.63 -3.77 -0.73
CA LYS A 41 3.25 -3.69 0.69
C LYS A 41 1.80 -4.10 0.94
N THR A 42 0.88 -3.69 0.07
CA THR A 42 -0.56 -4.02 0.23
C THR A 42 -0.79 -5.52 0.07
N ALA A 43 -0.08 -6.16 -0.86
CA ALA A 43 -0.16 -7.59 -1.07
C ALA A 43 0.45 -8.38 0.09
N GLU A 44 1.60 -7.94 0.63
CA GLU A 44 2.20 -8.52 1.84
C GLU A 44 1.27 -8.37 3.06
N ASP A 45 0.69 -7.17 3.26
CA ASP A 45 -0.25 -6.91 4.36
C ASP A 45 -1.51 -7.80 4.23
N PHE A 46 -1.98 -8.06 3.01
CA PHE A 46 -3.09 -8.99 2.76
C PHE A 46 -2.73 -10.43 3.16
N GLU A 47 -1.55 -10.91 2.73
CA GLU A 47 -1.07 -12.25 3.08
C GLU A 47 -0.86 -12.38 4.60
N ALA A 48 -0.37 -11.32 5.27
CA ALA A 48 -0.24 -11.31 6.72
C ALA A 48 -1.59 -11.50 7.41
N VAL A 49 -2.64 -10.80 7.00
CA VAL A 49 -4.00 -10.99 7.54
C VAL A 49 -4.51 -12.40 7.27
N PHE A 50 -4.30 -12.92 6.06
CA PHE A 50 -4.69 -14.29 5.72
C PHE A 50 -4.02 -15.32 6.64
N LEU A 51 -2.71 -15.21 6.84
CA LEU A 51 -1.93 -16.10 7.70
C LEU A 51 -2.34 -15.97 9.17
N THR A 52 -2.62 -14.76 9.64
CA THR A 52 -3.19 -14.52 10.98
C THR A 52 -4.48 -15.29 11.16
N GLN A 53 -5.44 -15.18 10.22
CA GLN A 53 -6.70 -15.93 10.32
C GLN A 53 -6.48 -17.45 10.32
N MET A 54 -5.52 -17.96 9.55
CA MET A 54 -5.19 -19.38 9.55
C MET A 54 -4.61 -19.84 10.88
N MET A 55 -3.73 -19.04 11.49
CA MET A 55 -3.18 -19.30 12.82
C MET A 55 -4.24 -19.24 13.91
N GLU A 56 -5.17 -18.29 13.85
CA GLU A 56 -6.31 -18.25 14.77
C GLU A 56 -7.17 -19.52 14.69
N ARG A 57 -7.43 -20.04 13.48
CA ARG A 57 -8.15 -21.31 13.31
C ARG A 57 -7.38 -22.49 13.89
N MET A 58 -6.06 -22.54 13.70
CA MET A 58 -5.21 -23.57 14.28
C MET A 58 -5.25 -23.50 15.82
N PHE A 59 -5.13 -22.31 16.40
CA PHE A 59 -5.19 -22.10 17.85
C PHE A 59 -6.57 -22.35 18.45
N ALA A 60 -7.65 -22.17 17.69
CA ALA A 60 -9.00 -22.53 18.11
C ALA A 60 -9.21 -24.06 18.14
N GLY A 61 -8.48 -24.82 17.31
CA GLY A 61 -8.51 -26.28 17.31
C GLY A 61 -7.69 -26.92 18.44
N LEU A 62 -6.70 -26.19 18.96
CA LEU A 62 -5.99 -26.54 20.20
C LEU A 62 -6.87 -26.11 21.37
N GLY A 63 -7.39 -27.06 22.15
CA GLY A 63 -8.29 -26.78 23.27
C GLY A 63 -7.78 -25.74 24.29
N GLY A 64 -8.62 -25.43 25.28
CA GLY A 64 -8.29 -24.46 26.34
C GLY A 64 -7.07 -24.83 27.18
N ASP A 65 -6.69 -26.11 27.18
CA ASP A 65 -5.63 -26.66 28.03
C ASP A 65 -4.25 -26.45 27.42
N GLY A 66 -3.70 -25.24 27.60
CA GLY A 66 -2.33 -24.91 27.22
C GLY A 66 -1.72 -23.87 28.16
N PRO A 67 -0.39 -23.66 28.12
CA PRO A 67 0.33 -22.71 28.99
C PRO A 67 -0.21 -21.27 28.93
N LEU A 68 -0.93 -20.95 27.87
CA LEU A 68 -1.53 -19.64 27.60
C LEU A 68 -2.89 -19.45 28.28
N GLY A 69 -3.39 -20.47 28.98
CA GLY A 69 -4.65 -20.47 29.70
C GLY A 69 -5.88 -20.64 28.81
N SER A 70 -6.94 -21.17 29.40
CA SER A 70 -8.28 -21.24 28.81
C SER A 70 -9.06 -19.96 29.14
N GLY A 71 -9.82 -19.41 28.18
CA GLY A 71 -10.71 -18.25 28.41
C GLY A 71 -10.23 -16.96 27.75
N GLU A 72 -10.87 -15.84 28.09
CA GLU A 72 -10.77 -14.54 27.41
C GLU A 72 -9.35 -13.96 27.42
N ALA A 73 -8.64 -14.06 28.55
CA ALA A 73 -7.24 -13.61 28.66
C ALA A 73 -6.28 -14.42 27.77
N GLY A 74 -6.47 -15.74 27.70
CA GLY A 74 -5.69 -16.61 26.82
C GLY A 74 -6.03 -16.41 25.35
N GLY A 75 -7.30 -16.09 25.04
CA GLY A 75 -7.75 -15.74 23.70
C GLY A 75 -7.08 -14.48 23.15
N ALA A 76 -7.05 -13.40 23.94
CA ALA A 76 -6.39 -12.15 23.54
C ALA A 76 -4.89 -12.35 23.26
N TYR A 77 -4.20 -13.13 24.10
CA TYR A 77 -2.79 -13.45 23.88
C TYR A 77 -2.56 -14.29 22.62
N ARG A 78 -3.41 -15.29 22.36
CA ARG A 78 -3.34 -16.11 21.13
C ARG A 78 -3.56 -15.26 19.87
N SER A 79 -4.52 -14.33 19.88
CA SER A 79 -4.73 -13.42 18.75
C SER A 79 -3.52 -12.50 18.52
N MET A 80 -2.92 -11.97 19.58
CA MET A 80 -1.69 -11.16 19.46
C MET A 80 -0.53 -11.98 18.88
N LEU A 81 -0.36 -13.23 19.33
CA LEU A 81 0.65 -14.13 18.77
C LEU A 81 0.37 -14.48 17.31
N ALA A 82 -0.88 -14.81 16.97
CA ALA A 82 -1.28 -15.13 15.61
C ALA A 82 -0.97 -13.96 14.65
N ASP A 83 -1.25 -12.72 15.08
CA ASP A 83 -0.93 -11.51 14.33
C ASP A 83 0.58 -11.35 14.09
N GLN A 84 1.40 -11.53 15.13
CA GLN A 84 2.86 -11.43 14.99
C GLN A 84 3.43 -12.54 14.10
N TYR A 85 2.92 -13.77 14.21
CA TYR A 85 3.31 -14.86 13.33
C TYR A 85 2.90 -14.60 11.88
N GLY A 86 1.66 -14.18 11.63
CA GLY A 86 1.18 -13.85 10.29
C GLY A 86 2.05 -12.80 9.61
N LYS A 87 2.35 -11.70 10.31
CA LYS A 87 3.24 -10.64 9.83
C LYS A 87 4.68 -11.12 9.58
N THR A 88 5.24 -11.88 10.51
CA THR A 88 6.63 -12.36 10.40
C THR A 88 6.78 -13.35 9.25
N ILE A 89 5.80 -14.25 9.07
CA ILE A 89 5.81 -15.24 7.99
C ILE A 89 5.63 -14.53 6.63
N ALA A 90 4.69 -13.60 6.51
CA ALA A 90 4.51 -12.80 5.29
C ALA A 90 5.79 -12.05 4.92
N ALA A 91 6.41 -11.34 5.88
CA ALA A 91 7.65 -10.60 5.67
C ALA A 91 8.86 -11.50 5.31
N ALA A 92 8.87 -12.75 5.79
CA ALA A 92 9.93 -13.72 5.48
C ALA A 92 9.78 -14.37 4.09
N GLY A 93 8.74 -14.03 3.33
CA GLY A 93 8.47 -14.56 1.98
C GLY A 93 7.13 -15.29 1.84
N GLY A 94 6.37 -15.43 2.92
CA GLY A 94 4.99 -15.90 2.89
C GLY A 94 4.81 -17.32 2.31
N ILE A 95 3.62 -17.57 1.78
CA ILE A 95 3.28 -18.81 1.08
C ILE A 95 2.99 -18.58 -0.42
N GLY A 96 3.11 -17.33 -0.89
CA GLY A 96 2.92 -16.93 -2.28
C GLY A 96 1.59 -16.23 -2.57
N VAL A 97 0.72 -16.02 -1.58
CA VAL A 97 -0.56 -15.32 -1.78
C VAL A 97 -0.32 -13.84 -2.13
N ALA A 98 0.72 -13.21 -1.56
CA ALA A 98 1.08 -11.84 -1.91
C ALA A 98 1.47 -11.69 -3.39
N GLU A 99 2.07 -12.70 -4.01
CA GLU A 99 2.42 -12.68 -5.44
C GLU A 99 1.17 -12.60 -6.32
N ASP A 100 0.18 -13.44 -6.03
CA ASP A 100 -1.08 -13.50 -6.78
C ASP A 100 -1.89 -12.21 -6.60
N VAL A 101 -1.98 -11.72 -5.36
CA VAL A 101 -2.67 -10.46 -5.05
C VAL A 101 -1.99 -9.28 -5.74
N ARG A 102 -0.65 -9.23 -5.76
CA ARG A 102 0.08 -8.18 -6.46
C ARG A 102 -0.25 -8.15 -7.95
N ARG A 103 -0.30 -9.31 -8.60
CA ARG A 103 -0.63 -9.43 -10.04
C ARG A 103 -2.02 -8.88 -10.32
N GLU A 104 -2.99 -9.22 -9.48
CA GLU A 104 -4.37 -8.73 -9.61
C GLU A 104 -4.46 -7.21 -9.39
N LEU A 105 -3.79 -6.69 -8.35
CA LEU A 105 -3.77 -5.25 -8.08
C LEU A 105 -3.14 -4.44 -9.23
N ILE A 106 -2.09 -4.97 -9.87
CA ILE A 106 -1.49 -4.36 -11.06
C ILE A 106 -2.48 -4.37 -12.23
N ALA A 107 -3.18 -5.49 -12.47
CA ALA A 107 -4.17 -5.59 -13.55
C ALA A 107 -5.29 -4.56 -13.36
N LEU A 108 -5.85 -4.44 -12.16
CA LEU A 108 -6.88 -3.46 -11.81
C LEU A 108 -6.39 -2.01 -11.97
N GLN A 109 -5.11 -1.74 -11.66
CA GLN A 109 -4.54 -0.41 -11.84
C GLN A 109 -4.39 -0.05 -13.32
N GLN A 110 -4.02 -1.02 -14.17
CA GLN A 110 -3.92 -0.81 -15.61
C GLN A 110 -5.29 -0.54 -16.24
N GLU A 111 -6.33 -1.29 -15.85
CA GLU A 111 -7.70 -1.04 -16.30
C GLU A 111 -8.19 0.37 -15.95
N LYS A 112 -7.92 0.83 -14.71
CA LYS A 112 -8.33 2.16 -14.26
C LYS A 112 -7.55 3.31 -14.94
N SER A 113 -6.39 3.01 -15.51
CA SER A 113 -5.51 3.99 -16.16
C SER A 113 -5.65 4.01 -17.68
N SER A 114 -6.43 3.08 -18.25
CA SER A 114 -6.78 3.01 -19.67
C SER A 114 -8.12 3.69 -19.96
#